data_AF-A0A7C0UK91-F1
#
_entry.id   AF-A0A7C0UK91-F1
#
_cell.length_a   1.000
_cell.length_b   1.000
_cell.length_c   1.000
_cell.angle_alpha   90.00
_cell.angle_beta   90.00
_cell.angle_gamma   90.00
#
_symmetry.space_group_name_H-M   'P 1'
#
loop_
_entity.id
_entity.type
_entity.pdbx_description
1 polymer ?
#
loop_
_entity_poly.entity_id
_entity_poly.type
_entity_poly.pdbx_seq_one_letter_code
_entity_poly.pdbx_strand_id
1 'polypeptide(L)'
;MIQVCSKKLKEVSEHLFYEIDMLNISAVKANNAVRKKTIAIDKSDKEKMWKAQVELNLALDSFAIHARNLIEFFKFKIIKGKNYVRAEHYLSKEDMVEFRENIQENSALVKYIYSKATRQVVHLTFDRIEPEFKGDNKAWDLKTVDDFNKIIKSFLELVSEEKLCPDLIKLKEIEKPSRSYIKQYIEG
;
A
#
# COMPACT_ATOMS: atom_id res chain seq x y z
N MET A 1 25.01 -2.45 12.95
CA MET A 1 24.25 -2.48 11.68
C MET A 1 24.75 -3.67 10.90
N ILE A 2 23.88 -4.59 10.47
CA ILE A 2 24.28 -5.73 9.64
C ILE A 2 24.44 -5.20 8.22
N GLN A 3 25.64 -5.31 7.64
CA GLN A 3 25.85 -4.97 6.23
C GLN A 3 25.17 -6.06 5.38
N VAL A 4 24.06 -5.72 4.72
CA VAL A 4 23.37 -6.63 3.80
C VAL A 4 24.02 -6.50 2.43
N CYS A 5 24.40 -7.63 1.83
CA CYS A 5 24.98 -7.64 0.48
C CYS A 5 23.94 -7.20 -0.57
N SER A 6 24.37 -6.41 -1.56
CA SER A 6 23.54 -5.89 -2.66
C SER A 6 22.67 -6.96 -3.33
N LYS A 7 23.21 -8.18 -3.53
CA LYS A 7 22.44 -9.31 -4.10
C LYS A 7 21.18 -9.66 -3.29
N LYS A 8 21.28 -9.70 -1.95
CA LYS A 8 20.13 -10.00 -1.08
C LYS A 8 19.11 -8.86 -1.06
N LEU A 9 19.56 -7.62 -1.16
CA LEU A 9 18.66 -6.46 -1.29
C LEU A 9 17.90 -6.50 -2.61
N LYS A 10 18.55 -6.94 -3.69
CA LYS A 10 17.90 -7.14 -4.97
C LYS A 10 16.82 -8.22 -4.92
N GLU A 11 17.10 -9.37 -4.32
CA GLU A 11 16.08 -10.43 -4.10
C GLU A 11 14.90 -9.93 -3.26
N VAL A 12 15.17 -9.19 -2.18
CA VAL A 12 14.11 -8.60 -1.34
C VAL A 12 13.33 -7.49 -2.07
N SER A 13 13.96 -6.79 -3.02
CA SER A 13 13.30 -5.75 -3.79
C SER A 13 12.22 -6.31 -4.72
N GLU A 14 12.29 -7.58 -5.14
CA GLU A 14 11.18 -8.25 -5.84
C GLU A 14 9.94 -8.36 -4.94
N HIS A 15 10.14 -8.63 -3.64
CA HIS A 15 9.04 -8.64 -2.69
C HIS A 15 8.52 -7.22 -2.42
N LEU A 16 9.39 -6.22 -2.37
CA LEU A 16 8.95 -4.82 -2.28
C LEU A 16 8.09 -4.42 -3.49
N PHE A 17 8.49 -4.83 -4.71
CA PHE A 17 7.68 -4.63 -5.91
C PHE A 17 6.30 -5.27 -5.77
N TYR A 18 6.25 -6.53 -5.33
CA TYR A 18 4.99 -7.24 -5.08
C TYR A 18 4.07 -6.49 -4.11
N GLU A 19 4.61 -5.98 -2.98
CA GLU A 19 3.82 -5.22 -2.02
C GLU A 19 3.27 -3.91 -2.62
N ILE A 20 4.06 -3.20 -3.44
CA ILE A 20 3.64 -1.98 -4.14
C ILE A 20 2.55 -2.30 -5.18
N ASP A 21 2.74 -3.36 -5.96
CA ASP A 21 1.81 -3.74 -7.01
C ASP A 21 0.47 -4.19 -6.42
N MET A 22 0.51 -5.03 -5.39
CA MET A 22 -0.69 -5.49 -4.70
C MET A 22 -1.44 -4.36 -3.98
N LEU A 23 -0.75 -3.37 -3.41
CA LEU A 23 -1.39 -2.16 -2.87
C LEU A 23 -2.23 -1.46 -3.96
N ASN A 24 -1.62 -1.24 -5.14
CA ASN A 24 -2.26 -0.55 -6.25
C ASN A 24 -3.42 -1.36 -6.85
N ILE A 25 -3.23 -2.66 -7.09
CA ILE A 25 -4.26 -3.58 -7.60
C ILE A 25 -5.47 -3.58 -6.65
N SER A 26 -5.24 -3.71 -5.34
CA SER A 26 -6.30 -3.77 -4.34
C SER A 26 -7.07 -2.47 -4.24
N ALA A 27 -6.42 -1.31 -4.35
CA ALA A 27 -7.11 -0.03 -4.41
C ALA A 27 -7.99 0.13 -5.65
N VAL A 28 -7.53 -0.37 -6.80
CA VAL A 28 -8.31 -0.36 -8.04
C VAL A 28 -9.52 -1.29 -7.94
N LYS A 29 -9.32 -2.50 -7.42
CA LYS A 29 -10.41 -3.45 -7.18
C LYS A 29 -11.44 -2.88 -6.18
N ALA A 30 -10.99 -2.23 -5.12
CA ALA A 30 -11.87 -1.57 -4.16
C ALA A 30 -12.71 -0.46 -4.83
N ASN A 31 -12.09 0.41 -5.64
CA ASN A 31 -12.80 1.45 -6.40
C ASN A 31 -13.84 0.86 -7.36
N ASN A 32 -13.50 -0.23 -8.06
CA ASN A 32 -14.43 -0.90 -8.97
C ASN A 32 -15.60 -1.54 -8.20
N ALA A 33 -15.34 -2.16 -7.05
CA ALA A 33 -16.37 -2.75 -6.19
C ALA A 33 -17.33 -1.68 -5.64
N VAL A 34 -16.81 -0.51 -5.24
CA VAL A 34 -17.64 0.65 -4.84
C VAL A 34 -18.58 1.04 -5.98
N ARG A 35 -18.06 1.20 -7.21
CA ARG A 35 -18.89 1.55 -8.38
C ARG A 35 -19.97 0.51 -8.67
N LYS A 36 -19.61 -0.78 -8.65
CA LYS A 36 -20.58 -1.88 -8.84
C LYS A 36 -21.68 -1.82 -7.78
N LYS A 37 -21.31 -1.56 -6.52
CA LYS A 37 -22.25 -1.44 -5.39
C LYS A 37 -23.20 -0.26 -5.58
N THR A 38 -22.70 0.91 -5.98
CA THR A 38 -23.52 2.09 -6.28
C THR A 38 -24.56 1.80 -7.36
N ILE A 39 -24.13 1.21 -8.49
CA ILE A 39 -25.04 0.83 -9.59
C ILE A 39 -26.10 -0.18 -9.12
N ALA A 40 -25.73 -1.12 -8.25
CA ALA A 40 -26.66 -2.12 -7.73
C ALA A 40 -27.68 -1.52 -6.76
N ILE A 41 -27.29 -0.52 -5.95
CA ILE A 41 -28.18 0.25 -5.08
C ILE A 41 -29.21 1.00 -5.93
N ASP A 42 -28.77 1.70 -6.98
CA ASP A 42 -29.67 2.45 -7.88
C ASP A 42 -30.72 1.54 -8.54
N LYS A 43 -30.35 0.27 -8.79
CA LYS A 43 -31.23 -0.75 -9.36
C LYS A 43 -32.01 -1.57 -8.33
N SER A 44 -31.83 -1.31 -7.03
CA SER A 44 -32.38 -2.12 -5.93
C SER A 44 -32.07 -3.62 -6.04
N ASP A 45 -30.93 -3.98 -6.64
CA ASP A 45 -30.52 -5.36 -6.90
C ASP A 45 -29.71 -5.91 -5.71
N LYS A 46 -30.42 -6.53 -4.76
CA LYS A 46 -29.83 -7.02 -3.50
C LYS A 46 -28.70 -8.03 -3.71
N GLU A 47 -28.80 -8.90 -4.72
CA GLU A 47 -27.78 -9.91 -4.99
C GLU A 47 -26.48 -9.26 -5.50
N LYS A 48 -26.59 -8.32 -6.46
CA LYS A 48 -25.43 -7.57 -6.94
C LYS A 48 -24.83 -6.68 -5.86
N MET A 49 -25.65 -6.08 -4.99
CA MET A 49 -25.16 -5.32 -3.85
C MET A 49 -24.32 -6.18 -2.91
N TRP A 50 -24.80 -7.38 -2.57
CA TRP A 50 -24.07 -8.33 -1.73
C TRP A 50 -22.74 -8.75 -2.37
N LYS A 51 -22.76 -9.16 -3.64
CA LYS A 51 -21.54 -9.55 -4.37
C LYS A 51 -20.52 -8.42 -4.40
N ALA A 52 -20.94 -7.19 -4.71
CA ALA A 52 -20.06 -6.03 -4.72
C ALA A 52 -19.51 -5.70 -3.32
N GLN A 53 -20.28 -5.95 -2.25
CA GLN A 53 -19.79 -5.77 -0.88
C GLN A 53 -18.71 -6.79 -0.51
N VAL A 54 -18.86 -8.06 -0.91
CA VAL A 54 -17.84 -9.09 -0.67
C VAL A 54 -16.56 -8.75 -1.42
N GLU A 55 -16.66 -8.36 -2.70
CA GLU A 55 -15.51 -7.91 -3.50
C GLU A 55 -14.80 -6.72 -2.84
N LEU A 56 -15.58 -5.75 -2.33
CA LEU A 56 -15.03 -4.57 -1.65
C LEU A 56 -14.27 -4.98 -0.39
N ASN A 57 -14.84 -5.84 0.45
CA ASN A 57 -14.20 -6.28 1.70
C ASN A 57 -12.87 -6.99 1.41
N LEU A 58 -12.84 -7.92 0.45
CA LEU A 58 -11.62 -8.62 0.06
C LEU A 58 -10.54 -7.66 -0.45
N ALA A 59 -10.94 -6.68 -1.27
CA ALA A 59 -10.02 -5.67 -1.79
C ALA A 59 -9.48 -4.77 -0.66
N LEU A 60 -10.31 -4.37 0.30
CA LEU A 60 -9.89 -3.55 1.43
C LEU A 60 -9.00 -4.31 2.42
N ASP A 61 -9.26 -5.60 2.66
CA ASP A 61 -8.43 -6.44 3.51
C ASP A 61 -7.03 -6.61 2.87
N SER A 62 -6.96 -6.92 1.56
CA SER A 62 -5.68 -6.97 0.85
C SER A 62 -4.97 -5.61 0.85
N PHE A 63 -5.71 -4.52 0.56
CA PHE A 63 -5.17 -3.17 0.61
C PHE A 63 -4.51 -2.86 1.96
N ALA A 64 -5.20 -3.15 3.06
CA ALA A 64 -4.72 -2.90 4.41
C ALA A 64 -3.46 -3.70 4.75
N ILE A 65 -3.38 -4.96 4.33
CA ILE A 65 -2.19 -5.81 4.54
C ILE A 65 -0.96 -5.17 3.87
N HIS A 66 -1.05 -4.86 2.58
CA HIS A 66 0.08 -4.31 1.83
C HIS A 66 0.43 -2.89 2.27
N ALA A 67 -0.57 -2.05 2.56
CA ALA A 67 -0.34 -0.71 3.13
C ALA A 67 0.42 -0.78 4.47
N ARG A 68 0.05 -1.73 5.33
CA ARG A 68 0.72 -1.94 6.61
C ARG A 68 2.16 -2.40 6.41
N ASN A 69 2.39 -3.38 5.54
CA ASN A 69 3.74 -3.90 5.24
C ASN A 69 4.65 -2.79 4.72
N LEU A 70 4.17 -1.98 3.77
CA LEU A 70 4.92 -0.85 3.21
C LEU A 70 5.21 0.21 4.27
N ILE A 71 4.22 0.59 5.10
CA ILE A 71 4.47 1.52 6.21
C ILE A 71 5.52 0.95 7.17
N GLU A 72 5.44 -0.33 7.51
CA GLU A 72 6.44 -0.95 8.38
C GLU A 72 7.82 -1.01 7.71
N PHE A 73 7.91 -1.22 6.40
CA PHE A 73 9.16 -1.17 5.64
C PHE A 73 9.79 0.23 5.67
N PHE A 74 8.99 1.29 5.47
CA PHE A 74 9.44 2.68 5.52
C PHE A 74 9.61 3.22 6.94
N LYS A 75 9.03 2.54 7.95
CA LYS A 75 9.02 3.01 9.33
C LYS A 75 10.43 3.25 9.86
N PHE A 76 10.53 4.36 10.57
CA PHE A 76 11.78 4.94 11.04
C PHE A 76 12.21 4.52 12.44
N LYS A 77 11.37 3.74 13.13
CA LYS A 77 11.72 3.10 14.40
C LYS A 77 12.07 1.65 14.17
N ILE A 78 13.30 1.29 14.52
CA ILE A 78 13.77 -0.09 14.58
C ILE A 78 12.91 -0.83 15.60
N ILE A 79 11.92 -1.57 15.14
CA ILE A 79 11.28 -2.59 15.96
C ILE A 79 12.33 -3.71 16.08
N LYS A 80 12.79 -3.98 17.30
CA LYS A 80 13.75 -5.05 17.56
C LYS A 80 13.13 -6.40 17.13
N GLY A 81 13.60 -6.92 16.01
CA GLY A 81 13.24 -8.22 15.45
C GLY A 81 14.37 -8.64 14.50
N LYS A 82 14.80 -9.90 14.56
CA LYS A 82 16.14 -10.26 14.07
C LYS A 82 16.31 -10.32 12.54
N ASN A 83 15.26 -10.22 11.71
CA ASN A 83 15.36 -10.56 10.27
C ASN A 83 14.53 -9.68 9.31
N TYR A 84 14.24 -8.42 9.62
CA TYR A 84 13.46 -7.56 8.72
C TYR A 84 14.34 -6.61 7.91
N VAL A 85 14.18 -6.62 6.58
CA VAL A 85 14.72 -5.57 5.71
C VAL A 85 13.81 -4.34 5.78
N ARG A 86 14.43 -3.17 5.73
CA ARG A 86 13.79 -1.84 5.89
C ARG A 86 14.43 -0.86 4.90
N ALA A 87 13.79 0.29 4.67
CA ALA A 87 14.31 1.35 3.82
C ALA A 87 15.76 1.76 4.17
N GLU A 88 16.13 1.78 5.45
CA GLU A 88 17.49 2.12 5.92
C GLU A 88 18.58 1.14 5.44
N HIS A 89 18.21 -0.06 4.97
CA HIS A 89 19.17 -1.01 4.39
C HIS A 89 19.46 -0.70 2.91
N TYR A 90 18.60 0.09 2.24
CA TYR A 90 18.76 0.49 0.85
C TYR A 90 19.47 1.84 0.70
N LEU A 91 19.27 2.74 1.65
CA LEU A 91 19.73 4.13 1.58
C LEU A 91 21.05 4.33 2.33
N SER A 92 21.86 5.31 1.88
CA SER A 92 22.96 5.81 2.71
C SER A 92 22.41 6.52 3.95
N LYS A 93 23.27 6.90 4.90
CA LYS A 93 22.80 7.65 6.07
C LYS A 93 22.26 9.02 5.66
N GLU A 94 22.92 9.64 4.69
CA GLU A 94 22.60 10.94 4.13
C GLU A 94 21.26 10.88 3.38
N ASP A 95 21.10 9.93 2.46
CA ASP A 95 19.83 9.73 1.74
C ASP A 95 18.69 9.38 2.69
N MET A 96 18.96 8.66 3.78
CA MET A 96 17.96 8.33 4.78
C MET A 96 17.48 9.57 5.56
N VAL A 97 18.34 10.57 5.77
CA VAL A 97 17.94 11.86 6.36
C VAL A 97 17.04 12.60 5.39
N GLU A 98 17.45 12.72 4.11
CA GLU A 98 16.63 13.35 3.07
C GLU A 98 15.26 12.68 2.92
N PHE A 99 15.24 11.35 2.87
CA PHE A 99 14.00 10.57 2.80
C PHE A 99 13.06 10.84 3.99
N ARG A 100 13.61 10.97 5.21
CA ARG A 100 12.84 11.28 6.42
C ARG A 100 12.23 12.68 6.40
N GLU A 101 12.98 13.65 5.91
CA GLU A 101 12.52 15.03 5.77
C GLU A 101 11.36 15.13 4.78
N ASN A 102 11.47 14.43 3.64
CA ASN A 102 10.43 14.40 2.61
C ASN A 102 9.13 13.76 3.06
N ILE A 103 9.18 12.75 3.93
CA ILE A 103 7.99 12.02 4.37
C ILE A 103 7.35 12.65 5.61
N GLN A 104 8.07 13.54 6.30
CA GLN A 104 7.82 13.93 7.68
C GLN A 104 7.38 12.71 8.49
N GLU A 105 8.32 12.04 9.16
CA GLU A 105 8.21 10.85 10.03
C GLU A 105 6.90 10.65 10.84
N ASN A 106 6.12 11.71 11.03
CA ASN A 106 4.89 11.80 11.81
C ASN A 106 3.70 12.43 11.07
N SER A 107 3.67 12.47 9.74
CA SER A 107 2.53 13.01 9.01
C SER A 107 1.26 12.31 9.53
N ALA A 108 0.26 13.10 9.90
CA ALA A 108 -0.99 12.59 10.47
C ALA A 108 -1.59 11.49 9.57
N LEU A 109 -1.30 11.57 8.27
CA LEU A 109 -1.61 10.60 7.24
C LEU A 109 -1.00 9.21 7.49
N VAL A 110 0.32 9.09 7.64
CA VAL A 110 0.97 7.77 7.84
C VAL A 110 0.46 7.10 9.12
N LYS A 111 0.27 7.87 10.20
CA LYS A 111 -0.32 7.37 11.45
C LYS A 111 -1.76 6.92 11.25
N TYR A 112 -2.55 7.71 10.53
CA TYR A 112 -3.94 7.39 10.20
C TYR A 112 -4.03 6.09 9.39
N ILE A 113 -3.28 5.97 8.30
CA ILE A 113 -3.30 4.77 7.46
C ILE A 113 -2.81 3.56 8.24
N TYR A 114 -1.71 3.66 9.00
CA TYR A 114 -1.23 2.55 9.82
C TYR A 114 -2.27 2.08 10.84
N SER A 115 -2.90 3.02 11.55
CA SER A 115 -3.95 2.70 12.52
C SER A 115 -5.14 2.03 11.84
N LYS A 116 -5.58 2.54 10.69
CA LYS A 116 -6.70 2.01 9.92
C LYS A 116 -6.40 0.62 9.36
N ALA A 117 -5.23 0.44 8.75
CA ALA A 117 -4.76 -0.85 8.25
C ALA A 117 -4.67 -1.89 9.38
N THR A 118 -4.14 -1.50 10.53
CA THR A 118 -4.06 -2.39 11.70
C THR A 118 -5.46 -2.80 12.17
N ARG A 119 -6.40 -1.85 12.26
CA ARG A 119 -7.79 -2.16 12.64
C ARG A 119 -8.50 -3.05 11.62
N GLN A 120 -8.20 -2.88 10.33
CA GLN A 120 -8.73 -3.74 9.27
C GLN A 120 -8.24 -5.19 9.44
N VAL A 121 -6.94 -5.38 9.71
CA VAL A 121 -6.27 -6.69 9.77
C VAL A 121 -6.49 -7.42 11.11
N VAL A 122 -6.72 -6.70 12.21
CA VAL A 122 -7.07 -7.32 13.50
C VAL A 122 -8.55 -7.69 13.48
N HIS A 123 -8.84 -8.85 12.87
CA HIS A 123 -10.20 -9.39 12.70
C HIS A 123 -10.82 -9.73 14.07
N LEU A 124 -12.13 -9.50 14.23
CA LEU A 124 -12.96 -9.80 15.42
C LEU A 124 -12.97 -8.77 16.55
N THR A 125 -13.20 -7.49 16.23
CA THR A 125 -13.61 -6.49 17.24
C THR A 125 -15.07 -6.12 17.07
N PHE A 126 -15.81 -5.98 18.18
CA PHE A 126 -17.19 -5.52 18.17
C PHE A 126 -17.33 -4.13 17.50
N ASP A 127 -16.26 -3.33 17.54
CA ASP A 127 -16.18 -1.99 16.95
C ASP A 127 -16.29 -1.94 15.41
N ARG A 128 -16.16 -3.08 14.72
CA ARG A 128 -16.24 -3.17 13.25
C ARG A 128 -17.68 -3.34 12.73
N ILE A 129 -18.59 -3.90 13.54
CA ILE A 129 -19.93 -4.33 13.10
C ILE A 129 -20.86 -3.13 12.82
N GLU A 130 -20.74 -2.03 13.54
CA GLU A 130 -21.64 -0.89 13.35
C GLU A 130 -21.23 0.11 12.26
N PRO A 131 -19.96 0.55 12.15
CA PRO A 131 -19.63 1.69 11.28
C PRO A 131 -19.51 1.32 9.80
N GLU A 132 -19.03 0.11 9.47
CA GLU A 132 -18.87 -0.34 8.08
C GLU A 132 -20.22 -0.64 7.41
N PHE A 133 -21.23 -1.02 8.19
CA PHE A 133 -22.58 -1.31 7.71
C PHE A 133 -23.49 -0.08 7.67
N LYS A 134 -23.28 0.91 8.54
CA LYS A 134 -24.09 2.13 8.61
C LYS A 134 -23.68 3.21 7.60
N GLY A 135 -22.60 2.99 6.84
CA GLY A 135 -22.16 3.94 5.79
C GLY A 135 -21.55 5.22 6.35
N ASP A 136 -21.17 5.24 7.63
CA ASP A 136 -20.52 6.40 8.25
C ASP A 136 -19.11 6.59 7.67
N ASN A 137 -18.62 7.84 7.76
CA ASN A 137 -17.35 8.41 7.26
C ASN A 137 -16.03 7.67 7.61
N LYS A 138 -16.07 6.40 8.01
CA LYS A 138 -14.93 5.52 8.28
C LYS A 138 -14.47 4.72 7.05
N ALA A 139 -15.12 4.87 5.89
CA ALA A 139 -14.67 4.25 4.63
C ALA A 139 -13.22 4.63 4.31
N TRP A 140 -12.45 3.70 3.70
CA TRP A 140 -11.10 4.00 3.19
C TRP A 140 -11.17 5.15 2.19
N ASP A 141 -10.40 6.21 2.43
CA ASP A 141 -10.17 7.21 1.41
C ASP A 141 -9.12 6.64 0.46
N LEU A 142 -9.57 6.03 -0.64
CA LEU A 142 -8.66 5.36 -1.56
C LEU A 142 -7.69 6.34 -2.25
N LYS A 143 -7.88 7.67 -2.11
CA LYS A 143 -6.88 8.67 -2.53
C LYS A 143 -5.59 8.59 -1.72
N THR A 144 -5.60 7.95 -0.53
CA THR A 144 -4.36 7.72 0.25
C THR A 144 -3.33 6.89 -0.51
N VAL A 145 -3.73 6.16 -1.57
CA VAL A 145 -2.79 5.50 -2.49
C VAL A 145 -1.87 6.48 -3.19
N ASP A 146 -2.39 7.64 -3.60
CA ASP A 146 -1.56 8.64 -4.28
C ASP A 146 -0.46 9.14 -3.35
N ASP A 147 -0.75 9.25 -2.05
CA ASP A 147 0.24 9.63 -1.05
C ASP A 147 1.25 8.51 -0.77
N PHE A 148 0.82 7.25 -0.76
CA PHE A 148 1.76 6.11 -0.75
C PHE A 148 2.68 6.13 -1.96
N ASN A 149 2.13 6.37 -3.15
CA ASN A 149 2.91 6.39 -4.38
C ASN A 149 3.93 7.54 -4.38
N LYS A 150 3.63 8.68 -3.77
CA LYS A 150 4.63 9.75 -3.53
C LYS A 150 5.76 9.29 -2.60
N ILE A 151 5.42 8.62 -1.50
CA ILE A 151 6.40 8.06 -0.55
C ILE A 151 7.30 7.03 -1.24
N ILE A 152 6.70 6.10 -1.99
CA ILE A 152 7.39 5.08 -2.76
C ILE A 152 8.30 5.72 -3.81
N LYS A 153 7.83 6.74 -4.54
CA LYS A 153 8.62 7.44 -5.54
C LYS A 153 9.85 8.12 -4.92
N SER A 154 9.64 8.89 -3.86
CA SER A 154 10.75 9.55 -3.13
C SER A 154 11.76 8.54 -2.60
N PHE A 155 11.32 7.37 -2.15
CA PHE A 155 12.22 6.28 -1.78
C PHE A 155 13.04 5.81 -2.98
N LEU A 156 12.36 5.42 -4.06
CA LEU A 156 13.00 4.82 -5.22
C LEU A 156 13.99 5.77 -5.89
N GLU A 157 13.71 7.08 -5.93
CA GLU A 157 14.62 8.12 -6.44
C GLU A 157 15.98 8.08 -5.75
N LEU A 158 16.01 7.83 -4.43
CA LEU A 158 17.22 7.77 -3.61
C LEU A 158 17.90 6.40 -3.61
N VAL A 159 17.19 5.32 -3.95
CA VAL A 159 17.79 3.98 -4.00
C VAL A 159 18.61 3.80 -5.28
N SER A 160 19.84 3.34 -5.10
CA SER A 160 20.75 2.97 -6.17
C SER A 160 20.27 1.73 -6.92
N GLU A 161 20.32 1.76 -8.26
CA GLU A 161 19.70 0.75 -9.12
C GLU A 161 20.25 -0.67 -8.92
N GLU A 162 21.51 -0.80 -8.49
CA GLU A 162 22.12 -2.11 -8.23
C GLU A 162 21.44 -2.88 -7.09
N LYS A 163 20.68 -2.18 -6.24
CA LYS A 163 19.90 -2.76 -5.14
C LYS A 163 18.45 -3.07 -5.54
N LEU A 164 18.01 -2.67 -6.73
CA LEU A 164 16.63 -2.80 -7.21
C LEU A 164 16.50 -3.94 -8.23
N CYS A 165 15.32 -4.57 -8.23
CA CYS A 165 14.91 -5.49 -9.27
C CYS A 165 14.53 -4.70 -10.54
N PRO A 166 14.56 -5.32 -11.73
CA PRO A 166 14.24 -4.63 -12.99
C PRO A 166 12.87 -3.94 -12.98
N ASP A 167 11.87 -4.51 -12.31
CA ASP A 167 10.52 -3.94 -12.32
C ASP A 167 10.40 -2.69 -11.43
N LEU A 168 11.15 -2.61 -10.33
CA LEU A 168 11.24 -1.36 -9.56
C LEU A 168 12.01 -0.27 -10.27
N ILE A 169 13.01 -0.63 -11.07
CA ILE A 169 13.74 0.34 -11.92
C ILE A 169 12.76 0.95 -12.93
N LYS A 170 11.96 0.12 -13.63
CA LYS A 170 10.92 0.62 -14.54
C LYS A 170 9.91 1.53 -13.82
N LEU A 171 9.56 1.23 -12.56
CA LEU A 171 8.67 2.09 -11.79
C LEU A 171 9.26 3.49 -11.53
N LYS A 172 10.59 3.65 -11.45
CA LYS A 172 11.25 4.97 -11.33
C LYS A 172 11.03 5.83 -12.58
N GLU A 173 11.02 5.21 -13.76
CA GLU A 173 10.92 5.88 -15.05
C GLU A 173 9.50 6.37 -15.36
N ILE A 174 8.50 5.86 -14.64
CA ILE A 174 7.11 6.18 -14.87
C ILE A 174 6.74 7.46 -14.11
N GLU A 175 6.64 8.60 -14.81
CA GLU A 175 6.29 9.91 -14.23
C GLU A 175 4.95 9.89 -13.45
N LYS A 176 4.00 9.05 -13.90
CA LYS A 176 2.74 8.71 -13.23
C LYS A 176 2.40 7.27 -13.54
N PRO A 177 2.19 6.36 -12.55
CA PRO A 177 1.73 5.00 -12.82
C PRO A 177 0.45 5.09 -13.64
N SER A 178 0.61 4.87 -14.95
CA SER A 178 -0.44 5.11 -15.92
C SER A 178 -1.52 4.04 -15.72
N ARG A 179 -2.79 4.41 -15.94
CA ARG A 179 -3.90 3.43 -16.03
C ARG A 179 -3.59 2.28 -17.00
N SER A 180 -2.68 2.45 -17.96
CA SER A 180 -2.22 1.37 -18.87
C SER A 180 -1.45 0.26 -18.15
N TYR A 181 -0.63 0.58 -17.15
CA TYR A 181 0.10 -0.41 -16.35
C TYR A 181 -0.85 -1.22 -15.47
N ILE A 182 -1.99 -0.63 -15.11
CA ILE A 182 -3.05 -1.30 -14.34
C ILE A 182 -3.99 -2.09 -15.28
N LYS A 183 -4.23 -1.62 -16.51
CA LYS A 183 -5.12 -2.29 -17.49
C LYS A 183 -4.71 -3.72 -17.81
N GLN A 184 -3.42 -3.99 -17.95
CA GLN A 184 -2.89 -5.34 -18.19
C GLN A 184 -3.26 -6.35 -17.07
N TYR A 185 -3.65 -5.90 -15.88
CA TYR A 185 -4.07 -6.75 -14.76
C TYR A 185 -5.59 -6.74 -14.48
N ILE A 186 -6.36 -5.89 -15.16
CA ILE A 186 -7.82 -5.85 -15.05
C ILE A 186 -8.48 -6.72 -16.13
N GLU A 187 -7.83 -6.85 -17.29
CA GLU A 187 -8.36 -7.54 -18.47
C GLU A 187 -7.85 -9.00 -18.60
N GLY A 188 -7.04 -9.48 -17.65
CA GLY A 188 -6.54 -10.86 -17.55
C GLY A 188 -7.25 -11.69 -16.48
#